data_AF-A0A328PUZ9-F1
#
_entry.id   AF-A0A328PUZ9-F1
#
_cell.length_a   1.000
_cell.length_b   1.000
_cell.length_c   1.000
_cell.angle_alpha   90.00
_cell.angle_beta   90.00
_cell.angle_gamma   90.00
#
_symmetry.space_group_name_H-M   'P 1'
#
loop_
_entity.id
_entity.type
_entity.pdbx_description
1 polymer ?
#
loop_
_entity_poly.entity_id
_entity_poly.type
_entity_poly.pdbx_seq_one_letter_code
_entity_poly.pdbx_strand_id
1 'polypeptide(L)'
;MISSFYFSEGGGEKNRQAMYVFGASLLVLSIFLNWFLRKKASELNYKGNLVSRKWDSLSWKIKSKIEHLRYKNSSIYLSRYLQKDVYSKKETTRNQFLRTFRAWREKTLVFLVLSLFLSILGVAIFRGLYFIFYNLFTGNTETYSLKGIVVPTWNTILLLFFSVSWSLPISFFSAFFVNIYLRKHKRIKSFFTSIISGIGTAPPMLWAMFSSFFFLNYLKLGIGKTSVFAGILSFTILSFPFLFNKFSNLFEAYSKKYSKALSYLGLQNFNLIYLLLRDGKSKIRKHLSNLTTKLNGESGLLFITMGVSPSSRFTLWGPGQTLTTKFFASFYKYKIVELKSVVYETIFFILIFSIFLYSLLTTFWIKLFKRGVRLVKKLYLKKIFNYYWHMNSKNKAKFLVQLSIQ
;
A
#
# COMPACT_ATOMS: atom_id res chain seq x y z
N MET A 1 10.72 -4.49 23.92
CA MET A 1 10.72 -3.34 24.84
C MET A 1 9.39 -2.59 24.87
N ILE A 2 8.91 -1.91 23.82
CA ILE A 2 7.62 -1.18 23.89
C ILE A 2 6.42 -2.13 24.04
N SER A 3 6.42 -3.27 23.33
CA SER A 3 5.38 -4.30 23.51
C SER A 3 5.40 -4.89 24.92
N SER A 4 6.58 -5.20 25.48
CA SER A 4 6.70 -5.72 26.85
C SER A 4 6.26 -4.72 27.92
N PHE A 5 6.39 -3.41 27.67
CA PHE A 5 5.85 -2.37 28.55
C PHE A 5 4.33 -2.15 28.39
N TYR A 6 3.77 -2.39 27.20
CA TYR A 6 2.31 -2.30 26.97
C TYR A 6 1.56 -3.55 27.46
N PHE A 7 2.22 -4.71 27.40
CA PHE A 7 1.64 -6.03 27.71
C PHE A 7 2.05 -6.60 29.06
N SER A 8 2.88 -5.94 29.87
CA SER A 8 3.05 -6.40 31.25
C SER A 8 1.72 -6.21 31.99
N GLU A 9 1.22 -7.28 32.61
CA GLU A 9 -0.01 -7.25 33.41
C GLU A 9 0.05 -6.25 34.59
N GLY A 10 1.23 -5.69 34.89
CA GLY A 10 1.47 -4.59 35.83
C GLY A 10 1.68 -3.19 35.21
N GLY A 11 1.44 -3.01 33.91
CA GLY A 11 1.52 -1.69 33.25
C GLY A 11 0.40 -0.77 33.71
N GLY A 12 0.60 -0.07 34.84
CA GLY A 12 -0.38 0.85 35.43
C GLY A 12 -0.90 1.89 34.43
N GLU A 13 -2.10 2.42 34.65
CA GLU A 13 -2.76 3.38 33.74
C GLU A 13 -1.84 4.54 33.32
N LYS A 14 -0.99 5.01 34.24
CA LYS A 14 0.00 6.06 34.01
C LYS A 14 0.98 5.73 32.88
N ASN A 15 1.47 4.49 32.78
CA ASN A 15 2.41 4.08 31.73
C ASN A 15 1.74 4.06 30.36
N ARG A 16 0.46 3.66 30.30
CA ARG A 16 -0.33 3.66 29.06
C ARG A 16 -0.67 5.08 28.62
N GLN A 17 -1.05 5.95 29.55
CA GLN A 17 -1.28 7.36 29.29
C GLN A 17 -0.02 8.06 28.77
N ALA A 18 1.14 7.83 29.39
CA ALA A 18 2.42 8.34 28.91
C ALA A 18 2.71 7.85 27.47
N MET A 19 2.51 6.57 27.20
CA MET A 19 2.64 6.00 25.86
C MET A 19 1.72 6.66 24.82
N TYR A 20 0.47 6.97 25.17
CA TYR A 20 -0.42 7.68 24.26
C TYR A 20 0.05 9.10 23.97
N VAL A 21 0.52 9.82 24.99
CA VAL A 21 1.09 11.17 24.84
C VAL A 21 2.32 11.14 23.94
N PHE A 22 3.26 10.22 24.19
CA PHE A 22 4.45 10.05 23.34
C PHE A 22 4.09 9.60 21.93
N GLY A 23 3.17 8.65 21.77
CA GLY A 23 2.72 8.16 20.47
C GLY A 23 2.07 9.25 19.62
N ALA A 24 1.18 10.03 20.21
CA ALA A 24 0.54 11.17 19.56
C ALA A 24 1.56 12.25 19.19
N SER A 25 2.46 12.59 20.11
CA SER A 25 3.52 13.60 19.88
C SER A 25 4.46 13.17 18.77
N LEU A 26 4.87 11.90 18.73
CA LEU A 26 5.71 11.34 17.67
C LEU A 26 4.99 11.30 16.32
N LEU A 27 3.69 11.04 16.30
CA LEU A 27 2.88 11.07 15.07
C LEU A 27 2.84 12.51 14.51
N VAL A 28 2.56 13.50 15.36
CA VAL A 28 2.58 14.92 14.97
C VAL A 28 3.98 15.34 14.49
N LEU A 29 5.03 14.94 15.21
CA LEU A 29 6.41 15.21 14.83
C LEU A 29 6.76 14.55 13.47
N SER A 30 6.32 13.32 13.22
CA SER A 30 6.52 12.63 11.94
C SER A 30 5.86 13.37 10.78
N ILE A 31 4.62 13.85 10.96
CA ILE A 31 3.92 14.66 9.95
C ILE A 31 4.68 15.96 9.70
N PHE A 32 5.09 16.66 10.76
CA PHE A 32 5.83 17.92 10.65
C PHE A 32 7.19 17.72 9.95
N LEU A 33 7.93 16.68 10.34
CA LEU A 33 9.24 16.37 9.80
C LEU A 33 9.12 15.95 8.32
N ASN A 34 8.10 15.17 7.94
CA ASN A 34 7.86 14.86 6.53
C ASN A 34 7.48 16.11 5.73
N TRP A 35 6.60 16.97 6.25
CA TRP A 35 6.29 18.25 5.61
C TRP A 35 7.53 19.12 5.40
N PHE A 36 8.37 19.24 6.43
CA PHE A 36 9.62 20.00 6.39
C PHE A 36 10.62 19.40 5.39
N LEU A 37 10.84 18.09 5.41
CA LEU A 37 11.71 17.40 4.47
C LEU A 37 11.23 17.56 3.03
N ARG A 38 9.93 17.49 2.79
CA ARG A 38 9.36 17.65 1.45
C ARG A 38 9.51 19.08 0.93
N LYS A 39 9.32 20.07 1.79
CA LYS A 39 9.57 21.48 1.49
C LYS A 39 11.05 21.71 1.16
N LYS A 40 11.96 21.23 2.01
CA LYS A 40 13.41 21.35 1.80
C LYS A 40 13.89 20.56 0.58
N ALA A 41 13.33 19.38 0.31
CA ALA A 41 13.62 18.59 -0.89
C ALA A 41 13.19 19.33 -2.18
N SER A 42 12.09 20.09 -2.15
CA SER A 42 11.68 20.90 -3.29
C SER A 42 12.65 22.06 -3.56
N GLU A 43 13.16 22.70 -2.51
CA GLU A 43 14.20 23.74 -2.62
C GLU A 43 15.56 23.16 -3.04
N LEU A 44 15.92 21.97 -2.52
CA LEU A 44 17.12 21.24 -2.90
C LEU A 44 17.07 20.69 -4.32
N ASN A 45 15.92 20.28 -4.86
CA ASN A 45 15.80 19.91 -6.27
C ASN A 45 15.96 21.12 -7.19
N TYR A 46 15.52 22.31 -6.76
CA TYR A 46 15.73 23.55 -7.49
C TYR A 46 17.22 23.96 -7.48
N LYS A 47 17.88 23.95 -6.32
CA LYS A 47 19.34 24.20 -6.20
C LYS A 47 20.17 23.07 -6.82
N GLY A 48 19.68 21.85 -6.73
CA GLY A 48 20.24 20.63 -7.29
C GLY A 48 20.27 20.66 -8.81
N ASN A 49 19.29 21.25 -9.49
CA ASN A 49 19.38 21.49 -10.94
C ASN A 49 20.53 22.44 -11.32
N LEU A 50 20.96 23.33 -10.42
CA LEU A 50 22.06 24.27 -10.66
C LEU A 50 23.42 23.63 -10.30
N VAL A 51 23.48 22.94 -9.16
CA VAL A 51 24.65 22.21 -8.69
C VAL A 51 24.90 20.95 -9.52
N SER A 52 23.87 20.23 -9.96
CA SER A 52 23.98 19.10 -10.88
C SER A 52 24.49 19.56 -12.23
N ARG A 53 24.04 20.71 -12.76
CA ARG A 53 24.61 21.27 -14.00
C ARG A 53 26.10 21.58 -13.85
N LYS A 54 26.52 22.10 -12.68
CA LYS A 54 27.95 22.32 -12.38
C LYS A 54 28.71 21.01 -12.17
N TRP A 55 28.14 20.03 -11.48
CA TRP A 55 28.75 18.71 -11.26
C TRP A 55 28.83 17.87 -12.52
N ASP A 56 27.82 17.94 -13.39
CA ASP A 56 27.82 17.36 -14.71
C ASP A 56 28.94 18.01 -15.52
N SER A 57 29.02 19.35 -15.57
CA SER A 57 30.13 20.06 -16.23
C SER A 57 31.50 19.65 -15.69
N LEU A 58 31.66 19.51 -14.37
CA LEU A 58 32.91 19.11 -13.73
C LEU A 58 33.25 17.63 -14.01
N SER A 59 32.25 16.73 -13.94
CA SER A 59 32.34 15.32 -14.31
C SER A 59 32.74 15.17 -15.78
N TRP A 60 32.16 15.96 -16.68
CA TRP A 60 32.51 15.99 -18.10
C TRP A 60 33.96 16.48 -18.30
N LYS A 61 34.40 17.52 -17.59
CA LYS A 61 35.80 17.99 -17.64
C LYS A 61 36.79 16.96 -17.11
N ILE A 62 36.45 16.27 -16.02
CA ILE A 62 37.29 15.23 -15.42
C ILE A 62 37.33 14.00 -16.34
N LYS A 63 36.17 13.54 -16.83
CA LYS A 63 36.10 12.43 -17.79
C LYS A 63 36.85 12.75 -19.08
N SER A 64 36.72 13.96 -19.63
CA SER A 64 37.46 14.34 -20.85
C SER A 64 38.96 14.41 -20.62
N LYS A 65 39.42 14.92 -19.47
CA LYS A 65 40.86 14.89 -19.10
C LYS A 65 41.38 13.48 -18.91
N ILE A 66 40.63 12.62 -18.21
CA ILE A 66 41.00 11.22 -18.01
C ILE A 66 41.01 10.46 -19.35
N GLU A 67 40.07 10.77 -20.25
CA GLU A 67 40.05 10.18 -21.60
C GLU A 67 41.21 10.67 -22.46
N HIS A 68 41.54 11.96 -22.43
CA HIS A 68 42.73 12.49 -23.12
C HIS A 68 44.04 11.87 -22.61
N LEU A 69 44.15 11.62 -21.29
CA LEU A 69 45.30 10.95 -20.70
C LEU A 69 45.35 9.46 -21.05
N ARG A 70 44.19 8.82 -21.26
CA ARG A 70 44.09 7.38 -21.54
C ARG A 70 44.21 7.03 -23.04
N TYR A 71 43.87 7.95 -23.95
CA TYR A 71 43.91 7.73 -25.39
C TYR A 71 44.82 8.76 -26.08
N LYS A 72 46.07 8.38 -26.33
CA LYS A 72 47.05 9.21 -27.06
C LYS A 72 46.79 9.26 -28.59
N ASN A 73 45.96 8.36 -29.12
CA ASN A 73 45.63 8.27 -30.55
C ASN A 73 44.37 9.08 -30.91
N SER A 74 44.51 10.01 -31.85
CA SER A 74 43.44 10.90 -32.33
C SER A 74 42.24 10.17 -32.98
N SER A 75 42.47 8.98 -33.55
CA SER A 75 41.44 8.20 -34.26
C SER A 75 40.34 7.62 -33.36
N ILE A 76 40.64 7.38 -32.07
CA ILE A 76 39.69 6.85 -31.08
C ILE A 76 38.80 7.97 -30.52
N TYR A 77 39.31 9.21 -30.51
CA TYR A 77 38.54 10.39 -30.08
C TYR A 77 37.48 10.77 -31.14
N LEU A 78 37.85 10.72 -32.42
CA LEU A 78 36.96 11.03 -33.55
C LEU A 78 35.79 10.04 -33.67
N SER A 79 36.01 8.77 -33.37
CA SER A 79 35.00 7.71 -33.46
C SER A 79 33.86 7.89 -32.44
N ARG A 80 34.19 8.30 -31.20
CA ARG A 80 33.19 8.62 -30.17
C ARG A 80 32.34 9.84 -30.49
N TYR A 81 32.92 10.88 -31.11
CA TYR A 81 32.16 12.06 -31.54
C TYR A 81 31.16 11.72 -32.66
N LEU A 82 31.47 10.71 -33.47
CA LEU A 82 30.62 10.15 -34.53
C LEU A 82 29.64 9.06 -34.04
N GLN A 83 29.50 8.82 -32.73
CA GLN A 83 28.72 7.71 -32.13
C GLN A 83 29.12 6.31 -32.65
N LYS A 84 30.31 6.15 -33.23
CA LYS A 84 30.88 4.85 -33.57
C LYS A 84 31.86 4.44 -32.48
N ASP A 85 31.42 3.53 -31.64
CA ASP A 85 32.19 2.98 -30.50
C ASP A 85 33.42 2.16 -30.96
N VAL A 86 34.50 2.82 -31.41
CA VAL A 86 35.78 2.16 -31.72
C VAL A 86 36.60 2.09 -30.44
N TYR A 87 36.36 1.04 -29.65
CA TYR A 87 37.17 0.70 -28.49
C TYR A 87 38.45 -0.05 -28.92
N SER A 88 39.57 0.21 -28.25
CA SER A 88 40.76 -0.65 -28.35
C SER A 88 40.39 -2.10 -27.98
N LYS A 89 40.93 -3.09 -28.69
CA LYS A 89 40.67 -4.54 -28.46
C LYS A 89 40.92 -4.97 -27.00
N LYS A 90 41.81 -4.27 -26.27
CA LYS A 90 42.10 -4.51 -24.86
C LYS A 90 41.05 -3.93 -23.91
N GLU A 91 40.37 -2.85 -24.31
CA GLU A 91 39.30 -2.24 -23.51
C GLU A 91 37.93 -2.84 -23.80
N THR A 92 37.66 -3.28 -25.03
CA THR A 92 36.45 -4.08 -25.32
C THR A 92 36.44 -5.33 -24.47
N THR A 93 37.54 -6.07 -24.44
CA THR A 93 37.68 -7.31 -23.66
C THR A 93 37.56 -7.05 -22.16
N ARG A 94 38.20 -6.00 -21.62
CA ARG A 94 38.02 -5.61 -20.21
C ARG A 94 36.59 -5.20 -19.87
N ASN A 95 35.95 -4.39 -20.72
CA ASN A 95 34.58 -3.93 -20.47
C ASN A 95 33.56 -5.05 -20.66
N GLN A 96 33.77 -5.97 -21.61
CA GLN A 96 32.99 -7.20 -21.75
C GLN A 96 33.15 -8.07 -20.52
N PHE A 97 34.37 -8.30 -20.02
CA PHE A 97 34.62 -9.03 -18.79
C PHE A 97 33.94 -8.39 -17.57
N LEU A 98 34.04 -7.07 -17.40
CA LEU A 98 33.36 -6.37 -16.29
C LEU A 98 31.84 -6.39 -16.41
N ARG A 99 31.28 -6.46 -17.62
CA ARG A 99 29.84 -6.60 -17.86
C ARG A 99 29.38 -8.02 -17.57
N THR A 100 30.09 -9.04 -18.05
CA THR A 100 29.77 -10.45 -17.76
C THR A 100 29.92 -10.75 -16.28
N PHE A 101 30.97 -10.24 -15.63
CA PHE A 101 31.17 -10.36 -14.19
C PHE A 101 30.06 -9.67 -13.38
N ARG A 102 29.67 -8.44 -13.75
CA ARG A 102 28.54 -7.75 -13.10
C ARG A 102 27.22 -8.50 -13.26
N ALA A 103 26.92 -8.96 -14.48
CA ALA A 103 25.72 -9.73 -14.75
C ALA A 103 25.73 -11.07 -14.00
N TRP A 104 26.88 -11.74 -13.91
CA TRP A 104 27.04 -12.98 -13.13
C TRP A 104 26.84 -12.73 -11.63
N ARG A 105 27.42 -11.67 -11.07
CA ARG A 105 27.21 -11.27 -9.67
C ARG A 105 25.74 -10.94 -9.38
N GLU A 106 25.07 -10.22 -10.26
CA GLU A 106 23.65 -9.90 -10.10
C GLU A 106 22.78 -11.16 -10.15
N LYS A 107 23.02 -12.05 -11.13
CA LYS A 107 22.30 -13.32 -11.25
C LYS A 107 22.53 -14.24 -10.05
N THR A 108 23.75 -14.35 -9.55
CA THR A 108 24.09 -15.17 -8.37
C THR A 108 23.44 -14.63 -7.10
N LEU A 109 23.46 -13.31 -6.87
CA LEU A 109 22.76 -12.70 -5.74
C LEU A 109 21.25 -12.92 -5.81
N VAL A 110 20.64 -12.73 -6.99
CA VAL A 110 19.20 -12.99 -7.18
C VAL A 110 18.88 -14.47 -6.94
N PHE A 111 19.72 -15.38 -7.43
CA PHE A 111 19.57 -16.81 -7.20
C PHE A 111 19.65 -17.17 -5.71
N LEU A 112 20.64 -16.66 -4.98
CA LEU A 112 20.79 -16.90 -3.54
C LEU A 112 19.58 -16.38 -2.75
N VAL A 113 19.12 -15.16 -3.03
CA VAL A 113 17.95 -14.58 -2.37
C VAL A 113 16.68 -15.38 -2.67
N LEU A 114 16.47 -15.78 -3.93
CA LEU A 114 15.33 -16.62 -4.31
C LEU A 114 15.41 -18.01 -3.66
N SER A 115 16.58 -18.64 -3.65
CA SER A 115 16.80 -19.95 -3.04
C SER A 115 16.51 -19.93 -1.55
N LEU A 116 17.00 -18.92 -0.82
CA LEU A 116 16.69 -18.73 0.60
C LEU A 116 15.18 -18.54 0.83
N PHE A 117 14.53 -17.72 0.01
CA PHE A 117 13.08 -17.50 0.11
C PHE A 117 12.28 -18.77 -0.14
N LEU A 118 12.61 -19.52 -1.19
CA LEU A 118 12.02 -20.81 -1.52
C LEU A 118 12.27 -21.86 -0.43
N SER A 119 13.46 -21.86 0.18
CA SER A 119 13.78 -22.74 1.31
C SER A 119 12.89 -22.46 2.52
N ILE A 120 12.73 -21.19 2.91
CA ILE A 120 11.86 -20.79 4.03
C ILE A 120 10.40 -21.18 3.76
N LEU A 121 9.90 -20.91 2.54
CA LEU A 121 8.55 -21.31 2.14
C LEU A 121 8.38 -22.83 2.13
N GLY A 122 9.38 -23.55 1.62
CA GLY A 122 9.39 -25.02 1.59
C GLY A 122 9.29 -25.59 2.99
N VAL A 123 10.13 -25.13 3.93
CA VAL A 123 10.07 -25.57 5.33
C VAL A 123 8.70 -25.29 5.95
N ALA A 124 8.12 -24.12 5.71
CA ALA A 124 6.80 -23.76 6.22
C ALA A 124 5.70 -24.68 5.67
N ILE A 125 5.75 -25.03 4.38
CA ILE A 125 4.77 -25.90 3.72
C ILE A 125 4.94 -27.35 4.16
N PHE A 126 6.16 -27.91 4.10
CA PHE A 126 6.41 -29.31 4.43
C PHE A 126 6.14 -29.60 5.90
N ARG A 127 6.63 -28.76 6.83
CA ARG A 127 6.34 -28.94 8.27
C ARG A 127 4.87 -28.71 8.58
N GLY A 128 4.25 -27.72 7.95
CA GLY A 128 2.83 -27.46 8.09
C GLY A 128 1.97 -28.65 7.70
N LEU A 129 2.22 -29.23 6.52
CA LEU A 129 1.53 -30.44 6.05
C LEU A 129 1.78 -31.64 6.97
N TYR A 130 3.03 -31.86 7.38
CA TYR A 130 3.38 -32.96 8.28
C TYR A 130 2.57 -32.92 9.59
N PHE A 131 2.51 -31.76 10.25
CA PHE A 131 1.77 -31.61 11.51
C PHE A 131 0.25 -31.69 11.32
N ILE A 132 -0.28 -31.19 10.19
CA ILE A 132 -1.70 -31.36 9.84
C ILE A 132 -2.06 -32.85 9.76
N PHE A 133 -1.31 -33.63 8.99
CA PHE A 133 -1.58 -35.07 8.87
C PHE A 133 -1.38 -35.78 10.21
N TYR A 134 -0.30 -35.48 10.92
CA TYR A 134 -0.01 -36.08 12.23
C TYR A 134 -1.14 -35.84 13.26
N ASN A 135 -1.65 -34.60 13.38
CA ASN A 135 -2.72 -34.29 14.32
C ASN A 135 -4.07 -34.89 13.90
N LEU A 136 -4.34 -35.00 12.59
CA LEU A 136 -5.54 -35.68 12.09
C LEU A 136 -5.53 -37.17 12.44
N PHE A 137 -4.37 -37.84 12.32
CA PHE A 137 -4.23 -39.25 12.69
C PHE A 137 -4.26 -39.51 14.20
N THR A 138 -3.74 -38.57 15.00
CA THR A 138 -3.70 -38.69 16.48
C THR A 138 -4.96 -38.16 17.18
N GLY A 139 -5.91 -37.58 16.44
CA GLY A 139 -7.17 -37.06 16.97
C GLY A 139 -7.06 -35.72 17.72
N ASN A 140 -5.90 -35.04 17.69
CA ASN A 140 -5.72 -33.75 18.36
C ASN A 140 -6.35 -32.60 17.55
N THR A 141 -7.52 -32.14 17.99
CA THR A 141 -8.34 -31.14 17.25
C THR A 141 -8.27 -29.73 17.82
N GLU A 142 -7.37 -29.44 18.77
CA GLU A 142 -7.28 -28.11 19.39
C GLU A 142 -7.07 -26.99 18.37
N THR A 143 -6.29 -27.23 17.31
CA THR A 143 -6.05 -26.26 16.24
C THR A 143 -7.29 -25.97 15.41
N TYR A 144 -8.15 -26.97 15.20
CA TYR A 144 -9.37 -26.88 14.39
C TYR A 144 -10.60 -26.42 15.18
N SER A 145 -10.46 -26.27 16.49
CA SER A 145 -11.51 -25.72 17.35
C SER A 145 -11.91 -24.29 16.96
N LEU A 146 -13.06 -23.84 17.46
CA LEU A 146 -13.55 -22.46 17.26
C LEU A 146 -12.51 -21.41 17.72
N LYS A 147 -11.91 -21.62 18.90
CA LYS A 147 -10.82 -20.77 19.44
C LYS A 147 -9.51 -20.95 18.67
N GLY A 148 -9.38 -22.09 17.98
CA GLY A 148 -8.29 -22.47 17.12
C GLY A 148 -8.23 -21.60 15.87
N ILE A 149 -8.58 -22.13 14.71
CA ILE A 149 -8.38 -21.43 13.42
C ILE A 149 -9.64 -20.67 13.00
N VAL A 150 -10.83 -21.14 13.37
CA VAL A 150 -12.10 -20.65 12.78
C VAL A 150 -12.36 -19.17 13.11
N VAL A 151 -12.38 -18.80 14.39
CA VAL A 151 -12.64 -17.41 14.80
C VAL A 151 -11.55 -16.46 14.30
N PRO A 152 -10.24 -16.78 14.40
CA PRO A 152 -9.19 -15.93 13.84
C PRO A 152 -9.25 -15.73 12.33
N THR A 153 -9.65 -16.77 11.59
CA THR A 153 -9.87 -16.68 10.14
C THR A 153 -11.01 -15.72 9.82
N TRP A 154 -12.14 -15.87 10.51
CA TRP A 154 -13.29 -15.00 10.35
C TRP A 154 -12.97 -13.52 10.64
N ASN A 155 -12.28 -13.27 11.77
CA ASN A 155 -11.85 -11.92 12.14
C ASN A 155 -10.91 -11.32 11.09
N THR A 156 -10.04 -12.15 10.48
CA THR A 156 -9.13 -11.71 9.41
C THR A 156 -9.89 -11.34 8.13
N ILE A 157 -10.92 -12.12 7.75
CA ILE A 157 -11.81 -11.80 6.62
C ILE A 157 -12.51 -10.47 6.88
N LEU A 158 -13.22 -10.34 8.01
CA LEU A 158 -13.96 -9.14 8.36
C LEU A 158 -13.05 -7.92 8.34
N LEU A 159 -11.88 -8.05 8.97
CA LEU A 159 -10.91 -6.98 9.05
C LEU A 159 -10.45 -6.49 7.69
N LEU A 160 -9.98 -7.38 6.82
CA LEU A 160 -9.50 -6.97 5.50
C LEU A 160 -10.64 -6.48 4.61
N PHE A 161 -11.79 -7.15 4.68
CA PHE A 161 -12.96 -6.78 3.90
C PHE A 161 -13.41 -5.36 4.22
N PHE A 162 -13.75 -5.06 5.48
CA PHE A 162 -14.25 -3.74 5.87
C PHE A 162 -13.19 -2.64 5.74
N SER A 163 -11.93 -2.93 6.08
CA SER A 163 -10.85 -1.95 5.96
C SER A 163 -10.63 -1.50 4.52
N VAL A 164 -10.63 -2.43 3.57
CA VAL A 164 -10.54 -2.10 2.14
C VAL A 164 -11.84 -1.46 1.65
N SER A 165 -13.00 -1.94 2.12
CA SER A 165 -14.32 -1.40 1.76
C SER A 165 -14.43 0.10 1.99
N TRP A 166 -13.97 0.56 3.15
CA TRP A 166 -14.10 1.94 3.58
C TRP A 166 -12.95 2.78 3.06
N SER A 167 -11.71 2.28 3.09
CA SER A 167 -10.55 3.06 2.65
C SER A 167 -10.57 3.34 1.15
N LEU A 168 -11.09 2.43 0.32
CA LEU A 168 -11.14 2.56 -1.14
C LEU A 168 -11.90 3.82 -1.60
N PRO A 169 -13.21 3.97 -1.31
CA PRO A 169 -13.98 5.14 -1.78
C PRO A 169 -13.43 6.44 -1.18
N ILE A 170 -13.10 6.45 0.12
CA ILE A 170 -12.58 7.64 0.81
C ILE A 170 -11.31 8.13 0.13
N SER A 171 -10.37 7.22 -0.13
CA SER A 171 -9.09 7.55 -0.78
C SER A 171 -9.28 7.96 -2.24
N PHE A 172 -10.17 7.28 -2.97
CA PHE A 172 -10.41 7.54 -4.38
C PHE A 172 -11.04 8.92 -4.60
N PHE A 173 -12.10 9.25 -3.87
CA PHE A 173 -12.77 10.55 -3.99
C PHE A 173 -11.93 11.69 -3.43
N SER A 174 -11.19 11.47 -2.33
CA SER A 174 -10.24 12.46 -1.82
C SER A 174 -9.15 12.77 -2.85
N ALA A 175 -8.56 11.73 -3.47
CA ALA A 175 -7.55 11.91 -4.52
C ALA A 175 -8.12 12.61 -5.76
N PHE A 176 -9.34 12.25 -6.18
CA PHE A 176 -10.06 12.93 -7.26
C PHE A 176 -10.24 14.41 -6.96
N PHE A 177 -10.79 14.74 -5.78
CA PHE A 177 -11.05 16.11 -5.36
C PHE A 177 -9.78 16.96 -5.37
N VAL A 178 -8.73 16.47 -4.72
CA VAL A 178 -7.45 17.18 -4.58
C VAL A 178 -6.73 17.37 -5.92
N ASN A 179 -6.80 16.40 -6.84
CA ASN A 179 -6.06 16.51 -8.10
C ASN A 179 -6.78 17.31 -9.18
N ILE A 180 -8.11 17.35 -9.14
CA ILE A 180 -8.91 17.96 -10.21
C ILE A 180 -9.41 19.35 -9.81
N TYR A 181 -9.98 19.50 -8.61
CA TYR A 181 -10.54 20.78 -8.18
C TYR A 181 -9.45 21.71 -7.62
N LEU A 182 -8.49 21.19 -6.86
CA LEU A 182 -7.37 22.00 -6.35
C LEU A 182 -6.22 22.16 -7.36
N ARG A 183 -6.42 21.79 -8.63
CA ARG A 183 -5.40 21.90 -9.68
C ARG A 183 -4.91 23.34 -9.88
N LYS A 184 -5.82 24.32 -9.78
CA LYS A 184 -5.50 25.75 -9.90
C LYS A 184 -4.77 26.28 -8.65
N HIS A 185 -5.11 25.77 -7.47
CA HIS A 185 -4.55 26.18 -6.19
C HIS A 185 -3.36 25.31 -5.77
N LYS A 186 -2.21 25.49 -6.45
CA LYS A 186 -1.01 24.65 -6.23
C LYS A 186 -0.56 24.59 -4.76
N ARG A 187 -0.63 25.70 -4.02
CA ARG A 187 -0.26 25.76 -2.58
C ARG A 187 -1.17 24.87 -1.73
N ILE A 188 -2.48 24.99 -1.92
CA ILE A 188 -3.49 24.22 -1.19
C ILE A 188 -3.39 22.73 -1.53
N LYS A 189 -3.24 22.38 -2.82
CA LYS A 189 -2.98 21.00 -3.26
C LYS A 189 -1.71 20.44 -2.60
N SER A 190 -0.62 21.20 -2.61
CA SER A 190 0.65 20.79 -2.00
C SER A 190 0.52 20.57 -0.49
N PHE A 191 -0.22 21.44 0.20
CA PHE A 191 -0.49 21.31 1.63
C PHE A 191 -1.23 20.01 1.96
N PHE A 192 -2.41 19.76 1.35
CA PHE A 192 -3.19 18.53 1.60
C PHE A 192 -2.43 17.27 1.23
N THR A 193 -1.79 17.26 0.05
CA THR A 193 -1.00 16.09 -0.37
C THR A 193 0.18 15.83 0.58
N SER A 194 0.80 16.87 1.13
CA SER A 194 1.91 16.73 2.07
C SER A 194 1.44 16.19 3.41
N ILE A 195 0.33 16.69 3.97
CA ILE A 195 -0.26 16.17 5.21
C ILE A 195 -0.61 14.70 5.07
N ILE A 196 -1.34 14.34 4.01
CA ILE A 196 -1.77 12.95 3.79
C ILE A 196 -0.56 12.04 3.55
N SER A 197 0.47 12.52 2.84
CA SER A 197 1.72 11.76 2.71
C SER A 197 2.50 11.65 4.04
N GLY A 198 2.44 12.67 4.88
CA GLY A 198 2.98 12.73 6.25
C GLY A 198 2.40 11.65 7.16
N ILE A 199 1.08 11.53 7.13
CA ILE A 199 0.33 10.49 7.83
C ILE A 199 0.82 9.09 7.43
N GLY A 200 1.12 8.89 6.14
CA GLY A 200 1.60 7.62 5.61
C GLY A 200 3.06 7.27 5.94
N THR A 201 3.87 8.21 6.42
CA THR A 201 5.26 7.95 6.81
C THR A 201 5.44 7.55 8.26
N ALA A 202 4.43 7.80 9.10
CA ALA A 202 4.49 7.40 10.50
C ALA A 202 4.56 5.87 10.62
N PRO A 203 5.48 5.32 11.46
CA PRO A 203 5.55 3.89 11.72
C PRO A 203 4.18 3.31 12.15
N PRO A 204 3.83 2.07 11.72
CA PRO A 204 2.57 1.44 12.07
C PRO A 204 2.30 1.33 13.59
N MET A 205 3.35 1.23 14.40
CA MET A 205 3.23 1.21 15.86
C MET A 205 2.62 2.50 16.43
N LEU A 206 3.00 3.67 15.90
CA LEU A 206 2.42 4.95 16.32
C LEU A 206 0.93 5.02 15.98
N TRP A 207 0.56 4.48 14.80
CA TRP A 207 -0.83 4.32 14.42
C TRP A 207 -1.59 3.43 15.40
N ALA A 208 -0.96 2.38 15.93
CA ALA A 208 -1.59 1.45 16.87
C ALA A 208 -1.94 2.16 18.19
N MET A 209 -0.98 2.92 18.71
CA MET A 209 -1.12 3.66 19.96
C MET A 209 -2.17 4.75 19.83
N PHE A 210 -2.13 5.54 18.74
CA PHE A 210 -3.14 6.55 18.46
C PHE A 210 -4.54 5.94 18.33
N SER A 211 -4.65 4.84 17.58
CA SER A 211 -5.95 4.22 17.31
C SER A 211 -6.56 3.57 18.55
N SER A 212 -5.73 2.97 19.41
CA SER A 212 -6.17 2.49 20.73
C SER A 212 -6.68 3.63 21.60
N PHE A 213 -5.92 4.73 21.71
CA PHE A 213 -6.37 5.90 22.47
C PHE A 213 -7.69 6.47 21.92
N PHE A 214 -7.76 6.73 20.62
CA PHE A 214 -8.90 7.42 20.02
C PHE A 214 -10.15 6.53 19.95
N PHE A 215 -10.05 5.31 19.43
CA PHE A 215 -11.23 4.45 19.25
C PHE A 215 -11.67 3.76 20.53
N LEU A 216 -10.74 3.29 21.36
CA LEU A 216 -11.08 2.50 22.55
C LEU A 216 -11.27 3.37 23.78
N ASN A 217 -10.39 4.35 24.03
CA ASN A 217 -10.49 5.15 25.25
C ASN A 217 -11.40 6.36 25.08
N TYR A 218 -11.23 7.13 23.99
CA TYR A 218 -12.01 8.34 23.76
C TYR A 218 -13.42 8.04 23.24
N LEU A 219 -13.54 7.27 22.15
CA LEU A 219 -14.85 6.92 21.56
C LEU A 219 -15.54 5.72 22.22
N LYS A 220 -14.87 5.00 23.13
CA LYS A 220 -15.41 3.84 23.85
C LYS A 220 -16.00 2.75 22.93
N LEU A 221 -15.39 2.51 21.77
CA LEU A 221 -15.87 1.56 20.74
C LEU A 221 -15.57 0.07 21.06
N GLY A 222 -15.62 -0.32 22.33
CA GLY A 222 -15.37 -1.69 22.76
C GLY A 222 -15.96 -1.99 24.13
N ILE A 223 -16.27 -3.27 24.37
CA ILE A 223 -16.77 -3.79 25.66
C ILE A 223 -15.60 -3.96 26.67
N GLY A 224 -14.40 -3.49 26.32
CA GLY A 224 -13.20 -3.57 27.15
C GLY A 224 -12.02 -2.84 26.52
N LYS A 225 -10.81 -3.33 26.79
CA LYS A 225 -9.54 -2.70 26.34
C LYS A 225 -9.17 -3.01 24.89
N THR A 226 -9.96 -3.83 24.18
CA THR A 226 -9.73 -4.25 22.80
C THR A 226 -11.05 -4.47 22.05
N SER A 227 -11.05 -4.28 20.72
CA SER A 227 -12.23 -4.42 19.87
C SER A 227 -11.85 -4.74 18.42
N VAL A 228 -12.55 -5.69 17.81
CA VAL A 228 -12.40 -6.00 16.37
C VAL A 228 -12.75 -4.79 15.51
N PHE A 229 -13.82 -4.08 15.86
CA PHE A 229 -14.28 -2.89 15.15
C PHE A 229 -13.26 -1.75 15.20
N ALA A 230 -12.63 -1.53 16.36
CA ALA A 230 -11.53 -0.58 16.48
C ALA A 230 -10.35 -0.97 15.56
N GLY A 231 -10.02 -2.26 15.47
CA GLY A 231 -9.01 -2.76 14.52
C GLY A 231 -9.33 -2.46 13.06
N ILE A 232 -10.59 -2.67 12.64
CA ILE A 232 -11.08 -2.34 11.29
C ILE A 232 -10.89 -0.85 10.99
N LEU A 233 -11.31 0.03 11.89
CA LEU A 233 -11.16 1.48 11.72
C LEU A 233 -9.69 1.90 11.68
N SER A 234 -8.85 1.28 12.52
CA SER A 234 -7.40 1.54 12.55
C SER A 234 -6.74 1.19 11.21
N PHE A 235 -7.05 0.02 10.64
CA PHE A 235 -6.60 -0.37 9.31
C PHE A 235 -7.15 0.52 8.20
N THR A 236 -8.40 0.97 8.32
CA THR A 236 -9.00 1.90 7.37
C THR A 236 -8.19 3.19 7.28
N ILE A 237 -7.85 3.79 8.44
CA ILE A 237 -7.05 5.02 8.50
C ILE A 237 -5.62 4.79 8.01
N LEU A 238 -4.98 3.68 8.39
CA LEU A 238 -3.63 3.33 7.93
C LEU A 238 -3.56 3.10 6.41
N SER A 239 -4.64 2.58 5.82
CA SER A 239 -4.76 2.32 4.38
C SER A 239 -4.97 3.59 3.56
N PHE A 240 -5.63 4.59 4.13
CA PHE A 240 -5.99 5.84 3.46
C PHE A 240 -4.80 6.55 2.77
N PRO A 241 -3.69 6.87 3.46
CA PRO A 241 -2.59 7.61 2.83
C PRO A 241 -1.91 6.80 1.72
N PHE A 242 -1.85 5.47 1.85
CA PHE A 242 -1.31 4.59 0.81
C PHE A 242 -2.15 4.68 -0.46
N LEU A 243 -3.46 4.44 -0.36
CA LEU A 243 -4.35 4.48 -1.53
C LEU A 243 -4.48 5.87 -2.11
N PHE A 244 -4.59 6.91 -1.26
CA PHE A 244 -4.68 8.30 -1.70
C PHE A 244 -3.50 8.65 -2.61
N ASN A 245 -2.27 8.33 -2.22
CA ASN A 245 -1.08 8.64 -3.02
C ASN A 245 -1.08 7.89 -4.36
N LYS A 246 -1.50 6.61 -4.38
CA LYS A 246 -1.59 5.83 -5.63
C LYS A 246 -2.65 6.40 -6.57
N PHE A 247 -3.85 6.70 -6.07
CA PHE A 247 -4.90 7.30 -6.87
C PHE A 247 -4.57 8.73 -7.29
N SER A 248 -3.90 9.51 -6.44
CA SER A 248 -3.44 10.87 -6.77
C SER A 248 -2.53 10.86 -7.98
N ASN A 249 -1.55 9.96 -8.01
CA ASN A 249 -0.65 9.80 -9.15
C ASN A 249 -1.40 9.35 -10.41
N LEU A 250 -2.41 8.49 -10.28
CA LEU A 250 -3.26 8.09 -11.40
C LEU A 250 -4.08 9.27 -11.93
N PHE A 251 -4.80 9.99 -11.07
CA PHE A 251 -5.60 11.14 -11.48
C PHE A 251 -4.75 12.23 -12.11
N GLU A 252 -3.54 12.49 -11.59
CA GLU A 252 -2.64 13.46 -12.20
C GLU A 252 -2.20 13.03 -13.61
N ALA A 253 -1.86 11.75 -13.81
CA ALA A 253 -1.50 11.23 -15.13
C ALA A 253 -2.66 11.31 -16.13
N TYR A 254 -3.87 10.94 -15.71
CA TYR A 254 -5.07 11.01 -16.56
C TYR A 254 -5.52 12.44 -16.83
N SER A 255 -5.43 13.32 -15.83
CA SER A 255 -5.73 14.74 -16.01
C SER A 255 -4.79 15.37 -17.03
N LYS A 256 -3.49 15.08 -16.98
CA LYS A 256 -2.52 15.54 -17.99
C LYS A 256 -2.87 15.04 -19.40
N LYS A 257 -3.32 13.78 -19.52
CA LYS A 257 -3.65 13.16 -20.81
C LYS A 257 -4.97 13.67 -21.42
N TYR A 258 -6.05 13.74 -20.64
CA TYR A 258 -7.41 13.92 -21.17
C TYR A 258 -8.06 15.27 -20.84
N SER A 259 -7.52 16.08 -19.92
CA SER A 259 -8.18 17.33 -19.50
C SER A 259 -8.37 18.34 -20.63
N LYS A 260 -7.41 18.45 -21.57
CA LYS A 260 -7.54 19.35 -22.73
C LYS A 260 -8.65 18.89 -23.66
N ALA A 261 -8.64 17.61 -24.03
CA ALA A 261 -9.68 17.00 -24.87
C ALA A 261 -11.08 17.14 -24.26
N LEU A 262 -11.23 16.91 -22.94
CA LEU A 262 -12.50 17.12 -22.26
C LEU A 262 -12.96 18.58 -22.32
N SER A 263 -12.04 19.53 -22.18
CA SER A 263 -12.37 20.96 -22.25
C SER A 263 -12.81 21.37 -23.65
N TYR A 264 -12.14 20.88 -24.70
CA TYR A 264 -12.54 21.13 -26.10
C TYR A 264 -13.91 20.55 -26.44
N LEU A 265 -14.27 19.42 -25.82
CA LEU A 265 -15.59 18.79 -25.99
C LEU A 265 -16.67 19.39 -25.07
N GLY A 266 -16.36 20.42 -24.28
CA GLY A 266 -17.29 21.01 -23.31
C GLY A 266 -17.69 20.04 -22.17
N LEU A 267 -16.91 18.98 -21.95
CA LEU A 267 -17.20 17.94 -20.96
C LEU A 267 -16.67 18.30 -19.57
N GLN A 268 -17.46 17.97 -18.55
CA GLN A 268 -17.09 18.21 -17.15
C GLN A 268 -15.93 17.33 -16.69
N ASN A 269 -15.13 17.85 -15.75
CA ASN A 269 -13.99 17.14 -15.17
C ASN A 269 -14.38 15.82 -14.46
N PHE A 270 -15.63 15.64 -14.05
CA PHE A 270 -16.15 14.38 -13.49
C PHE A 270 -15.99 13.19 -14.45
N ASN A 271 -16.01 13.43 -15.76
CA ASN A 271 -15.83 12.39 -16.78
C ASN A 271 -14.44 11.74 -16.72
N LEU A 272 -13.45 12.36 -16.06
CA LEU A 272 -12.15 11.73 -15.80
C LEU A 272 -12.25 10.47 -14.94
N ILE A 273 -13.22 10.38 -14.02
CA ILE A 273 -13.44 9.17 -13.22
C ILE A 273 -13.76 7.99 -14.13
N TYR A 274 -14.64 8.22 -15.12
CA TYR A 274 -15.05 7.18 -16.06
C TYR A 274 -13.90 6.73 -16.96
N LEU A 275 -13.14 7.68 -17.50
CA LEU A 275 -11.96 7.36 -18.33
C LEU A 275 -10.90 6.58 -17.53
N LEU A 276 -10.64 7.00 -16.30
CA LEU A 276 -9.71 6.30 -15.41
C LEU A 276 -10.18 4.87 -15.09
N LEU A 277 -11.48 4.65 -14.96
CA LEU A 277 -12.04 3.34 -14.69
C LEU A 277 -12.03 2.40 -15.88
N ARG A 278 -12.26 2.94 -17.09
CA ARG A 278 -12.20 2.20 -18.34
C ARG A 278 -10.77 1.76 -18.62
N ASP A 279 -9.85 2.72 -18.63
CA ASP A 279 -8.47 2.49 -19.09
C ASP A 279 -7.55 2.02 -17.95
N GLY A 280 -7.83 2.44 -16.72
CA GLY A 280 -6.95 2.27 -15.55
C GLY A 280 -7.25 1.04 -14.70
N LYS A 281 -8.15 0.13 -15.13
CA LYS A 281 -8.58 -1.05 -14.35
C LYS A 281 -7.40 -1.90 -13.87
N SER A 282 -6.39 -2.13 -14.71
CA SER A 282 -5.19 -2.91 -14.34
C SER A 282 -4.39 -2.22 -13.22
N LYS A 283 -4.25 -0.89 -13.30
CA LYS A 283 -3.54 -0.11 -12.27
C LYS A 283 -4.30 -0.10 -10.95
N ILE A 284 -5.62 0.05 -10.97
CA ILE A 284 -6.47 -0.03 -9.77
C ILE A 284 -6.36 -1.42 -9.13
N ARG A 285 -6.42 -2.50 -9.94
CA ARG A 285 -6.21 -3.88 -9.47
C ARG A 285 -4.88 -4.02 -8.75
N LYS A 286 -3.80 -3.50 -9.33
CA LYS A 286 -2.46 -3.53 -8.74
C LYS A 286 -2.40 -2.75 -7.41
N HIS A 287 -3.06 -1.60 -7.31
CA HIS A 287 -3.10 -0.82 -6.07
C HIS A 287 -3.88 -1.53 -4.96
N LEU A 288 -5.02 -2.14 -5.28
CA LEU A 288 -5.79 -2.94 -4.32
C LEU A 288 -5.03 -4.19 -3.88
N SER A 289 -4.41 -4.90 -4.82
CA SER A 289 -3.52 -6.03 -4.59
C SER A 289 -2.41 -5.67 -3.59
N ASN A 290 -1.70 -4.57 -3.85
CA ASN A 290 -0.63 -4.10 -2.97
C ASN A 290 -1.13 -3.65 -1.59
N LEU A 291 -2.37 -3.15 -1.50
CA LEU A 291 -2.96 -2.80 -0.21
C LEU A 291 -3.25 -4.06 0.61
N THR A 292 -3.89 -5.06 0.02
CA THR A 292 -4.20 -6.32 0.71
C THR A 292 -2.94 -7.01 1.20
N THR A 293 -1.88 -7.07 0.37
CA THR A 293 -0.60 -7.67 0.78
C THR A 293 0.06 -6.88 1.90
N LYS A 294 -0.01 -5.54 1.86
CA LYS A 294 0.48 -4.70 2.97
C LYS A 294 -0.29 -5.01 4.25
N LEU A 295 -1.62 -4.98 4.24
CA LEU A 295 -2.45 -5.18 5.43
C LEU A 295 -2.25 -6.56 6.06
N ASN A 296 -2.05 -7.61 5.25
CA ASN A 296 -1.73 -8.94 5.75
C ASN A 296 -0.41 -8.98 6.55
N GLY A 297 0.56 -8.12 6.21
CA GLY A 297 1.84 -8.02 6.92
C GLY A 297 1.80 -7.17 8.20
N GLU A 298 0.80 -6.32 8.37
CA GLU A 298 0.72 -5.30 9.45
C GLU A 298 0.11 -5.87 10.73
N SER A 299 0.77 -6.84 11.35
CA SER A 299 0.28 -7.56 12.54
C SER A 299 0.41 -6.77 13.85
N GLY A 300 1.45 -5.93 13.98
CA GLY A 300 1.74 -5.19 15.23
C GLY A 300 0.65 -4.19 15.64
N LEU A 301 -0.06 -3.62 14.67
CA LEU A 301 -1.19 -2.74 14.94
C LEU A 301 -2.34 -3.49 15.64
N LEU A 302 -2.66 -4.69 15.14
CA LEU A 302 -3.80 -5.49 15.59
C LEU A 302 -3.59 -6.07 16.98
N PHE A 303 -2.33 -6.35 17.32
CA PHE A 303 -1.90 -6.73 18.66
C PHE A 303 -2.42 -5.78 19.75
N ILE A 304 -2.43 -4.46 19.46
CA ILE A 304 -2.79 -3.41 20.42
C ILE A 304 -4.29 -3.10 20.38
N THR A 305 -4.91 -3.15 19.20
CA THR A 305 -6.31 -2.71 19.02
C THR A 305 -7.32 -3.86 19.19
N MET A 306 -7.06 -5.01 18.59
CA MET A 306 -7.97 -6.17 18.61
C MET A 306 -7.62 -7.17 19.72
N GLY A 307 -6.36 -7.16 20.15
CA GLY A 307 -5.84 -8.03 21.19
C GLY A 307 -5.45 -9.42 20.70
N VAL A 308 -4.93 -10.20 21.64
CA VAL A 308 -4.27 -11.49 21.40
C VAL A 308 -5.04 -12.64 22.07
N SER A 309 -6.04 -12.32 22.88
CA SER A 309 -6.79 -13.29 23.65
C SER A 309 -7.66 -14.17 22.73
N PRO A 310 -7.61 -15.50 22.86
CA PRO A 310 -8.44 -16.39 22.08
C PRO A 310 -9.91 -16.23 22.49
N SER A 311 -10.81 -16.11 21.51
CA SER A 311 -12.26 -16.04 21.73
C SER A 311 -12.96 -17.20 21.03
N SER A 312 -13.98 -17.77 21.68
CA SER A 312 -14.86 -18.79 21.08
C SER A 312 -16.08 -18.21 20.40
N ARG A 313 -16.29 -16.89 20.50
CA ARG A 313 -17.46 -16.19 19.98
C ARG A 313 -17.04 -15.18 18.92
N PHE A 314 -17.85 -15.07 17.86
CA PHE A 314 -17.73 -13.99 16.89
C PHE A 314 -18.25 -12.70 17.52
N THR A 315 -17.36 -11.74 17.77
CA THR A 315 -17.74 -10.45 18.36
C THR A 315 -17.08 -9.31 17.58
N LEU A 316 -17.83 -8.24 17.33
CA LEU A 316 -17.28 -7.02 16.71
C LEU A 316 -16.75 -6.05 17.76
N TRP A 317 -17.41 -6.00 18.92
CA TRP A 317 -17.12 -5.06 20.00
C TRP A 317 -16.19 -5.61 21.08
N GLY A 318 -15.85 -6.91 21.00
CA GLY A 318 -15.01 -7.61 21.95
C GLY A 318 -13.61 -7.93 21.39
N PRO A 319 -12.76 -8.60 22.18
CA PRO A 319 -11.46 -9.06 21.71
C PRO A 319 -11.63 -10.07 20.58
N GLY A 320 -10.78 -9.94 19.57
CA GLY A 320 -10.78 -10.88 18.45
C GLY A 320 -9.39 -11.02 17.86
N GLN A 321 -8.78 -12.17 18.12
CA GLN A 321 -7.52 -12.54 17.50
C GLN A 321 -7.71 -12.69 15.98
N THR A 322 -6.71 -12.31 15.19
CA THR A 322 -6.56 -12.61 13.76
C THR A 322 -5.59 -13.76 13.54
N LEU A 323 -5.51 -14.30 12.33
CA LEU A 323 -4.58 -15.39 12.03
C LEU A 323 -3.12 -15.02 12.34
N THR A 324 -2.70 -13.81 11.98
CA THR A 324 -1.33 -13.34 12.25
C THR A 324 -1.07 -13.13 13.74
N THR A 325 -2.01 -12.52 14.46
CA THR A 325 -1.88 -12.34 15.92
C THR A 325 -1.94 -13.66 16.67
N LYS A 326 -2.66 -14.67 16.15
CA LYS A 326 -2.61 -16.06 16.64
C LYS A 326 -1.24 -16.68 16.51
N PHE A 327 -0.64 -16.60 15.32
CA PHE A 327 0.71 -17.12 15.12
C PHE A 327 1.69 -16.56 16.16
N PHE A 328 1.70 -15.24 16.35
CA PHE A 328 2.55 -14.60 17.35
C PHE A 328 2.16 -15.01 18.78
N ALA A 329 0.86 -15.08 19.12
CA ALA A 329 0.42 -15.53 20.44
C ALA A 329 0.93 -16.95 20.78
N SER A 330 0.82 -17.86 19.82
CA SER A 330 1.30 -19.23 19.95
C SER A 330 2.82 -19.27 20.05
N PHE A 331 3.53 -18.40 19.31
CA PHE A 331 4.99 -18.32 19.39
C PHE A 331 5.50 -17.89 20.78
N TYR A 332 4.79 -17.02 21.48
CA TYR A 332 5.19 -16.51 22.81
C TYR A 332 4.72 -17.38 24.00
N LYS A 333 3.88 -18.41 23.79
CA LYS A 333 3.50 -19.33 24.87
C LYS A 333 4.63 -20.36 25.10
N TYR A 334 5.15 -20.44 26.32
CA TYR A 334 6.41 -21.12 26.68
C TYR A 334 6.38 -22.68 26.78
N LYS A 335 5.41 -23.40 26.19
CA LYS A 335 5.35 -24.89 26.27
C LYS A 335 5.85 -25.56 24.98
N ILE A 336 6.74 -26.54 25.08
CA ILE A 336 7.78 -26.79 24.05
C ILE A 336 7.40 -27.77 22.92
N VAL A 337 6.42 -28.67 23.10
CA VAL A 337 6.14 -29.77 22.14
C VAL A 337 4.82 -29.60 21.39
N GLU A 338 3.69 -29.48 22.08
CA GLU A 338 2.36 -29.32 21.46
C GLU A 338 2.18 -27.98 20.72
N LEU A 339 2.95 -26.94 21.05
CA LEU A 339 2.88 -25.67 20.34
C LEU A 339 3.58 -25.69 18.99
N LYS A 340 4.56 -26.57 18.75
CA LYS A 340 5.25 -26.62 17.45
C LYS A 340 4.28 -27.03 16.34
N SER A 341 3.42 -28.01 16.59
CA SER A 341 2.38 -28.43 15.63
C SER A 341 1.41 -27.28 15.34
N VAL A 342 0.85 -26.67 16.40
CA VAL A 342 -0.07 -25.52 16.30
C VAL A 342 0.55 -24.34 15.53
N VAL A 343 1.84 -24.04 15.77
CA VAL A 343 2.54 -22.94 15.09
C VAL A 343 2.74 -23.25 13.60
N TYR A 344 3.22 -24.44 13.23
CA TYR A 344 3.41 -24.77 11.81
C TYR A 344 2.08 -24.92 11.05
N GLU A 345 1.04 -25.46 11.69
CA GLU A 345 -0.31 -25.51 11.14
C GLU A 345 -0.88 -24.10 10.90
N THR A 346 -0.72 -23.20 11.87
CA THR A 346 -1.18 -21.82 11.71
C THR A 346 -0.39 -21.06 10.64
N ILE A 347 0.94 -21.26 10.52
CA ILE A 347 1.74 -20.68 9.42
C ILE A 347 1.23 -21.18 8.07
N PHE A 348 1.03 -22.49 7.92
CA PHE A 348 0.54 -23.07 6.68
C PHE A 348 -0.83 -22.52 6.29
N PHE A 349 -1.75 -22.47 7.27
CA PHE A 349 -3.07 -21.89 7.06
C PHE A 349 -2.98 -20.41 6.69
N ILE A 350 -2.15 -19.62 7.37
CA ILE A 350 -1.90 -18.22 7.02
C ILE A 350 -1.43 -18.08 5.57
N LEU A 351 -0.49 -18.91 5.11
CA LEU A 351 0.05 -18.85 3.75
C LEU A 351 -1.05 -19.10 2.70
N ILE A 352 -1.74 -20.23 2.79
CA ILE A 352 -2.81 -20.58 1.85
C ILE A 352 -3.94 -19.57 1.90
N PHE A 353 -4.37 -19.22 3.11
CA PHE A 353 -5.49 -18.32 3.32
C PHE A 353 -5.17 -16.90 2.86
N SER A 354 -3.93 -16.43 3.01
CA SER A 354 -3.49 -15.13 2.49
C SER A 354 -3.56 -15.07 0.97
N ILE A 355 -3.17 -16.14 0.27
CA ILE A 355 -3.26 -16.25 -1.19
C ILE A 355 -4.73 -16.28 -1.63
N PHE A 356 -5.57 -17.03 -0.92
CA PHE A 356 -7.00 -17.09 -1.17
C PHE A 356 -7.66 -15.71 -0.98
N LEU A 357 -7.46 -15.07 0.17
CA LEU A 357 -7.96 -13.73 0.46
C LEU A 357 -7.50 -12.69 -0.56
N TYR A 358 -6.24 -12.78 -0.99
CA TYR A 358 -5.69 -11.93 -2.03
C TYR A 358 -6.50 -12.06 -3.34
N SER A 359 -6.75 -13.29 -3.79
CA SER A 359 -7.53 -13.54 -5.01
C SER A 359 -8.99 -13.08 -4.86
N LEU A 360 -9.62 -13.39 -3.72
CA LEU A 360 -11.00 -13.08 -3.42
C LEU A 360 -11.24 -11.56 -3.35
N LEU A 361 -10.49 -10.86 -2.49
CA LEU A 361 -10.67 -9.43 -2.25
C LEU A 361 -10.38 -8.61 -3.51
N THR A 362 -9.29 -8.89 -4.23
CA THR A 362 -8.95 -8.13 -5.44
C THR A 362 -10.04 -8.26 -6.50
N THR A 363 -10.55 -9.46 -6.72
CA THR A 363 -11.61 -9.71 -7.70
C THR A 363 -12.93 -9.08 -7.29
N PHE A 364 -13.30 -9.20 -6.01
CA PHE A 364 -14.53 -8.64 -5.45
C PHE A 364 -14.55 -7.11 -5.55
N TRP A 365 -13.52 -6.43 -5.03
CA TRP A 365 -13.47 -4.96 -5.00
C TRP A 365 -13.48 -4.35 -6.40
N ILE A 366 -12.84 -4.96 -7.39
CA ILE A 366 -12.87 -4.47 -8.76
C ILE A 366 -14.28 -4.58 -9.36
N LYS A 367 -14.96 -5.73 -9.14
CA LYS A 367 -16.34 -5.91 -9.62
C LYS A 367 -17.28 -4.92 -8.94
N LEU A 368 -17.17 -4.75 -7.63
CA LEU A 368 -17.99 -3.83 -6.84
C LEU A 368 -17.75 -2.39 -7.27
N PHE A 369 -16.50 -1.97 -7.41
CA PHE A 369 -16.15 -0.62 -7.87
C PHE A 369 -16.68 -0.35 -9.28
N LYS A 370 -16.57 -1.33 -10.20
CA LYS A 370 -17.14 -1.23 -11.56
C LYS A 370 -18.68 -1.15 -11.55
N ARG A 371 -19.36 -1.82 -10.63
CA ARG A 371 -20.82 -1.75 -10.47
C ARG A 371 -21.24 -0.38 -9.92
N GLY A 372 -20.60 0.08 -8.84
CA GLY A 372 -20.88 1.38 -8.22
C GLY A 372 -20.77 2.54 -9.22
N VAL A 373 -19.73 2.55 -10.05
CA VAL A 373 -19.55 3.63 -11.03
C VAL A 373 -20.56 3.52 -12.18
N ARG A 374 -20.91 2.31 -12.63
CA ARG A 374 -21.99 2.15 -13.62
C ARG A 374 -23.33 2.68 -13.11
N LEU A 375 -23.63 2.46 -11.83
CA LEU A 375 -24.83 3.02 -11.19
C LEU A 375 -24.77 4.55 -11.15
N VAL A 376 -23.64 5.12 -10.72
CA VAL A 376 -23.45 6.58 -10.71
C VAL A 376 -23.57 7.18 -12.12
N LYS A 377 -23.00 6.53 -13.16
CA LYS A 377 -23.17 6.94 -14.56
C LYS A 377 -24.64 6.91 -14.99
N LYS A 378 -25.37 5.83 -14.65
CA LYS A 378 -26.80 5.69 -14.98
C LYS A 378 -27.62 6.80 -14.31
N LEU A 379 -27.33 7.10 -13.04
CA LEU A 379 -27.99 8.18 -12.30
C LEU A 379 -27.67 9.57 -12.89
N TYR A 380 -26.39 9.82 -13.23
CA TYR A 380 -25.97 11.08 -13.84
C TYR A 380 -26.60 11.29 -15.22
N LEU A 381 -26.56 10.27 -16.09
CA LEU A 381 -27.21 10.30 -17.40
C LEU A 381 -28.73 10.45 -17.27
N LYS A 382 -29.38 9.78 -16.31
CA LYS A 382 -30.81 9.94 -16.05
C LYS A 382 -31.14 11.38 -15.61
N LYS A 383 -30.28 12.00 -14.80
CA LYS A 383 -30.47 13.39 -14.36
C LYS A 383 -30.28 14.39 -15.51
N ILE A 384 -29.27 14.19 -16.36
CA ILE A 384 -29.09 14.96 -17.60
C ILE A 384 -30.30 14.77 -18.51
N PHE A 385 -30.70 13.52 -18.76
CA PHE A 385 -31.84 13.19 -19.61
C PHE A 385 -33.11 13.87 -19.11
N ASN A 386 -33.42 13.79 -17.80
CA ASN A 386 -34.58 14.46 -17.22
C ASN A 386 -34.49 15.99 -17.35
N TYR A 387 -33.31 16.59 -17.14
CA TYR A 387 -33.12 18.04 -17.31
C TYR A 387 -33.37 18.48 -18.77
N TYR A 388 -32.87 17.74 -19.74
CA TYR A 388 -33.11 18.02 -21.17
C TYR A 388 -34.53 17.64 -21.63
N TRP A 389 -35.16 16.65 -20.99
CA TRP A 389 -36.53 16.23 -21.31
C TRP A 389 -37.57 17.29 -20.90
N HIS A 390 -37.28 18.06 -19.86
CA HIS A 390 -38.10 19.19 -19.41
C HIS A 390 -37.74 20.53 -20.10
N MET A 391 -36.70 20.58 -20.94
CA MET A 391 -36.39 21.74 -21.78
C MET A 391 -37.21 21.74 -23.08
N ASN A 392 -37.56 22.94 -23.54
CA ASN A 392 -38.48 23.21 -24.65
C ASN A 392 -38.16 22.43 -25.95
N SER A 393 -39.19 22.10 -26.73
CA SER A 393 -39.19 21.09 -27.82
C SER A 393 -38.08 21.23 -28.88
N LYS A 394 -37.62 22.45 -29.18
CA LYS A 394 -36.50 22.70 -30.13
C LYS A 394 -35.16 22.14 -29.65
N ASN A 395 -34.92 22.02 -28.35
CA ASN A 395 -33.67 21.48 -27.81
C ASN A 395 -33.67 19.94 -27.69
N LYS A 396 -34.85 19.29 -27.71
CA LYS A 396 -34.98 17.82 -27.73
C LYS A 396 -34.41 17.20 -29.01
N ALA A 397 -34.67 17.81 -30.17
CA ALA A 397 -34.18 17.32 -31.46
C ALA A 397 -32.65 17.39 -31.55
N LYS A 398 -32.04 18.48 -31.07
CA LYS A 398 -30.58 18.67 -31.07
C LYS A 398 -29.85 17.65 -30.17
N PHE A 399 -30.48 17.24 -29.07
CA PHE A 399 -29.95 16.24 -28.14
C PHE A 399 -30.01 14.80 -28.69
N LEU A 400 -31.10 14.43 -29.36
CA LEU A 400 -31.25 13.10 -29.98
C LEU A 400 -30.21 12.87 -31.09
N VAL A 401 -29.93 13.90 -31.89
CA VAL A 401 -28.89 13.84 -32.95
C VAL A 401 -27.47 13.72 -32.35
N GLN A 402 -27.19 14.30 -31.19
CA GLN A 402 -25.89 14.15 -30.52
C GLN A 402 -25.70 12.76 -29.87
N LEU A 403 -26.78 12.11 -29.46
CA LEU A 403 -26.75 10.77 -28.89
C LEU A 403 -26.55 9.67 -29.95
N SER A 404 -27.01 9.87 -31.18
CA SER A 404 -26.81 8.91 -32.28
C SER A 404 -25.40 8.90 -32.87
N ILE A 405 -24.56 9.88 -32.52
CA ILE A 405 -23.20 10.06 -33.05
C ILE A 405 -22.11 9.55 -32.05
N GLN A 406 -22.48 9.17 -30.83
CA GLN A 406 -21.57 8.58 -29.81
C GLN A 406 -21.83 7.09 -29.60
#